data_AF-A0A1V1P678-F1
#
_entry.id   AF-A0A1V1P678-F1
#
_cell.length_a   1.000
_cell.length_b   1.000
_cell.length_c   1.000
_cell.angle_alpha   90.00
_cell.angle_beta   90.00
_cell.angle_gamma   90.00
#
_symmetry.space_group_name_H-M   'P 1'
#
loop_
_entity.id
_entity.type
_entity.pdbx_description
1 polymer ?
#
loop_
_entity_poly.entity_id
_entity_poly.type
_entity_poly.pdbx_seq_one_letter_code
_entity_poly.pdbx_strand_id
1 'polypeptide(L)'
;MHPNSYRKCTNDAISLAYQISIRWSLSKYTSYRIYLSIGLAVGTFSHLNKYIDILINVKLPENPIIRMTDYTRQCVLINDIRLFFCNNPKEENIYGGETINIWWVTGFWNTLYWDFVPAMLKEPTLNSNQILNKLLWSFGDDSLIKGEITKQPNSLLTFFQYPQQTILGMEIAKVLFYRKNLFEALEVLRIIICRDPNNLVARTLKITIYWNIATEAPSYSIAKKFFDRADEEATVIDENHIRKDEDFYSEYSFAKLAHAITIMKLIKNNSGTFETEEGIELNKTNVFTLLEEIECLGYDYLSKYSE
;
A
#
# COMPACT_ATOMS: atom_id res chain seq x y z
N MET A 1 7.59 21.02 24.00
CA MET A 1 7.21 21.54 22.67
C MET A 1 5.99 20.76 22.21
N HIS A 2 5.04 21.36 21.49
CA HIS A 2 3.83 20.63 21.07
C HIS A 2 4.09 19.83 19.78
N PRO A 3 3.63 18.56 19.68
CA PRO A 3 3.78 17.75 18.47
C PRO A 3 3.21 18.38 17.19
N ASN A 4 2.12 19.15 17.31
CA ASN A 4 1.51 19.90 16.20
C ASN A 4 2.47 20.87 15.50
N SER A 5 3.42 21.45 16.24
CA SER A 5 4.38 22.42 15.70
C SER A 5 5.37 21.78 14.71
N TYR A 6 5.47 20.45 14.69
CA TYR A 6 6.41 19.71 13.83
C TYR A 6 5.79 19.14 12.57
N ARG A 7 4.53 19.46 12.24
CA ARG A 7 3.79 18.88 11.11
C ARG A 7 4.60 18.81 9.82
N LYS A 8 5.03 19.98 9.34
CA LYS A 8 5.74 20.12 8.06
C LYS A 8 7.06 19.38 8.07
N CYS A 9 7.89 19.61 9.08
CA CYS A 9 9.20 18.97 9.20
C CYS A 9 9.11 17.44 9.29
N THR A 10 8.13 16.94 10.04
CA THR A 10 7.91 15.48 10.20
C THR A 10 7.48 14.87 8.88
N ASN A 11 6.52 15.49 8.18
CA ASN A 11 6.05 15.01 6.88
C ASN A 11 7.16 15.04 5.81
N ASP A 12 7.92 16.14 5.73
CA ASP A 12 9.02 16.29 4.77
C ASP A 12 10.13 15.26 5.04
N ALA A 13 10.47 15.00 6.31
CA ALA A 13 11.45 14.00 6.70
C ALA A 13 11.00 12.58 6.33
N ILE A 14 9.73 12.25 6.54
CA ILE A 14 9.14 10.95 6.18
C ILE A 14 9.13 10.76 4.66
N SER A 15 8.70 11.78 3.91
CA SER A 15 8.69 11.76 2.44
C SER A 15 10.10 11.56 1.88
N LEU A 16 11.09 12.27 2.44
CA LEU A 16 12.49 12.09 2.06
C LEU A 16 12.99 10.68 2.40
N ALA A 17 12.69 10.17 3.60
CA ALA A 17 13.07 8.83 4.02
C ALA A 17 12.50 7.75 3.09
N TYR A 18 11.22 7.90 2.69
CA TYR A 18 10.57 7.04 1.71
C TYR A 18 11.32 7.04 0.38
N GLN A 19 11.59 8.23 -0.19
CA GLN A 19 12.32 8.34 -1.46
C GLN A 19 13.73 7.74 -1.38
N ILE A 20 14.44 7.95 -0.28
CA ILE A 20 15.76 7.37 -0.05
C ILE A 20 15.67 5.85 0.04
N SER A 21 14.67 5.29 0.74
CA SER A 21 14.53 3.83 0.86
C SER A 21 14.31 3.14 -0.49
N ILE A 22 13.50 3.72 -1.37
CA ILE A 22 13.27 3.19 -2.71
C ILE A 22 14.53 3.32 -3.55
N ARG A 23 15.14 4.51 -3.59
CA ARG A 23 16.37 4.74 -4.38
C ARG A 23 17.54 3.89 -3.91
N TRP A 24 17.66 3.67 -2.61
CA TRP A 24 18.64 2.75 -2.04
C TRP A 24 18.42 1.35 -2.59
N SER A 25 17.19 0.84 -2.54
CA SER A 25 16.87 -0.50 -3.05
C SER A 25 17.25 -0.69 -4.53
N LEU A 26 17.17 0.37 -5.33
CA LEU A 26 17.59 0.38 -6.76
C LEU A 26 19.09 0.64 -6.98
N SER A 27 19.82 0.96 -5.93
CA SER A 27 21.26 1.26 -6.01
C SER A 27 22.06 0.00 -6.31
N LYS A 28 23.11 0.14 -7.13
CA LYS A 28 24.10 -0.92 -7.39
C LYS A 28 24.87 -1.37 -6.13
N TYR A 29 24.78 -0.60 -5.05
CA TYR A 29 25.45 -0.88 -3.78
C TYR A 29 24.58 -1.70 -2.82
N THR A 30 23.30 -1.92 -3.15
CA THR A 30 22.40 -2.72 -2.32
C THR A 30 22.75 -4.19 -2.46
N SER A 31 22.95 -4.83 -1.31
CA SER A 31 23.22 -6.26 -1.22
C SER A 31 22.66 -6.80 0.08
N TYR A 32 22.54 -8.12 0.20
CA TYR A 32 22.14 -8.77 1.44
C TYR A 32 23.04 -8.44 2.66
N ARG A 33 24.27 -7.95 2.42
CA ARG A 33 25.23 -7.59 3.48
C ARG A 33 25.19 -6.11 3.85
N ILE A 34 24.64 -5.25 3.00
CA ILE A 34 24.66 -3.81 3.18
C ILE A 34 23.21 -3.33 3.33
N TYR A 35 22.83 -3.03 4.56
CA TYR A 35 21.51 -2.53 4.91
C TYR A 35 21.54 -1.01 5.09
N LEU A 36 20.41 -0.38 4.76
CA LEU A 36 20.16 1.02 5.07
C LEU A 36 19.25 1.10 6.30
N SER A 37 19.54 2.04 7.20
CA SER A 37 18.66 2.40 8.30
C SER A 37 18.60 3.91 8.44
N ILE A 38 17.39 4.42 8.54
CA ILE A 38 17.05 5.84 8.66
C ILE A 38 16.34 6.00 10.01
N GLY A 39 17.01 6.68 10.95
CA GLY A 39 16.44 7.03 12.25
C GLY A 39 15.82 8.42 12.21
N LEU A 40 14.57 8.54 12.63
CA LEU A 40 13.85 9.82 12.76
C LEU A 40 13.60 10.14 14.24
N ALA A 41 14.22 11.21 14.72
CA ALA A 41 14.09 11.70 16.08
C ALA A 41 13.68 13.17 16.08
N VAL A 42 12.61 13.50 16.79
CA VAL A 42 12.17 14.88 17.04
C VAL A 42 12.51 15.24 18.49
N GLY A 43 13.06 16.43 18.72
CA GLY A 43 13.40 16.90 20.05
C GLY A 43 14.45 18.01 20.06
N THR A 44 14.96 18.33 21.25
CA THR A 44 16.06 19.29 21.41
C THR A 44 17.38 18.65 20.98
N PHE A 45 18.24 19.43 20.34
CA PHE A 45 19.51 18.95 19.79
C PHE A 45 20.41 18.23 20.82
N SER A 46 20.35 18.66 22.09
CA SER A 46 21.09 18.07 23.22
C SER A 46 20.82 16.58 23.45
N HIS A 47 19.63 16.08 23.09
CA HIS A 47 19.22 14.70 23.33
C HIS A 47 19.16 13.84 22.05
N LEU A 48 19.17 14.48 20.86
CA LEU A 48 19.01 13.78 19.58
C LEU A 48 20.12 12.76 19.29
N ASN A 49 21.39 13.08 19.55
CA ASN A 49 22.50 12.20 19.22
C ASN A 49 22.39 10.83 19.93
N LYS A 50 22.00 10.83 21.21
CA LYS A 50 21.82 9.59 21.98
C LYS A 50 20.71 8.72 21.40
N TYR A 51 19.60 9.32 20.99
CA TYR A 51 18.48 8.58 20.40
C TYR A 51 18.82 8.03 19.01
N ILE A 52 19.53 8.80 18.18
CA ILE A 52 19.90 8.41 16.82
C ILE A 52 20.85 7.21 16.84
N ASP A 53 21.85 7.19 17.73
CA ASP A 53 22.79 6.08 17.82
C ASP A 53 22.10 4.76 18.15
N ILE A 54 21.12 4.78 19.07
CA ILE A 54 20.34 3.59 19.43
C ILE A 54 19.44 3.17 18.27
N LEU A 55 18.73 4.12 17.64
CA LEU A 55 17.84 3.87 16.51
C LEU A 55 18.53 3.18 15.33
N ILE A 56 19.76 3.58 15.01
CA ILE A 56 20.49 3.04 13.85
C ILE A 56 21.10 1.67 14.18
N ASN A 57 21.63 1.47 15.39
CA ASN A 57 22.36 0.27 15.76
C ASN A 57 21.48 -0.88 16.26
N VAL A 58 20.22 -0.60 16.63
CA VAL A 58 19.32 -1.65 17.11
C VAL A 58 19.07 -2.71 16.02
N LYS A 59 19.11 -3.98 16.42
CA LYS A 59 18.66 -5.10 15.60
C LYS A 59 17.15 -5.25 15.73
N LEU A 60 16.45 -5.11 14.62
CA LEU A 60 15.00 -5.19 14.52
C LEU A 60 14.60 -6.37 13.62
N PRO A 61 13.41 -6.97 13.85
CA PRO A 61 12.91 -8.04 12.99
C PRO A 61 12.76 -7.52 11.56
N GLU A 62 13.14 -8.32 10.56
CA GLU A 62 13.07 -7.98 9.13
C GLU A 62 13.90 -6.77 8.67
N ASN A 63 14.71 -6.19 9.55
CA ASN A 63 15.59 -5.05 9.28
C ASN A 63 14.87 -3.86 8.59
N PRO A 64 13.84 -3.28 9.21
CA PRO A 64 13.12 -2.13 8.68
C PRO A 64 14.07 -0.95 8.45
N ILE A 65 13.85 -0.28 7.32
CA ILE A 65 14.68 0.86 6.88
C ILE A 65 14.33 2.09 7.70
N ILE A 66 13.05 2.41 7.91
CA ILE A 66 12.63 3.66 8.55
C ILE A 66 12.22 3.38 9.99
N ARG A 67 12.92 4.02 10.93
CA ARG A 67 12.79 3.81 12.38
C ARG A 67 12.60 5.15 13.06
N MET A 68 11.91 5.18 14.19
CA MET A 68 11.64 6.43 14.90
C MET A 68 11.45 6.25 16.40
N THR A 69 11.65 7.36 17.12
CA THR A 69 11.37 7.45 18.55
C THR A 69 9.87 7.54 18.83
N ASP A 70 9.47 7.24 20.07
CA ASP A 70 8.11 7.46 20.57
C ASP A 70 7.57 8.86 20.26
N TYR A 71 8.38 9.88 20.55
CA TYR A 71 7.95 11.26 20.37
C TYR A 71 7.77 11.62 18.90
N THR A 72 8.63 11.11 18.00
CA THR A 72 8.42 11.25 16.56
C THR A 72 7.12 10.59 16.12
N ARG A 73 6.82 9.36 16.60
CA ARG A 73 5.55 8.68 16.30
C ARG A 73 4.34 9.50 16.78
N GLN A 74 4.40 10.10 17.96
CA GLN A 74 3.35 10.99 18.44
C GLN A 74 3.15 12.19 17.50
N CYS A 75 4.24 12.80 17.01
CA CYS A 75 4.16 13.83 15.98
C CYS A 75 3.48 13.32 14.69
N VAL A 76 3.74 12.09 14.26
CA VAL A 76 3.04 11.50 13.10
C VAL A 76 1.54 11.39 13.37
N LEU A 77 1.16 10.74 14.48
CA LEU A 77 -0.24 10.44 14.79
C LEU A 77 -1.08 11.72 15.01
N ILE A 78 -0.54 12.67 15.77
CA ILE A 78 -1.23 13.92 16.10
C ILE A 78 -1.42 14.81 14.85
N ASN A 79 -0.49 14.74 13.89
CA ASN A 79 -0.57 15.49 12.65
C ASN A 79 -1.27 14.73 11.51
N ASP A 80 -1.85 13.57 11.82
CA ASP A 80 -2.58 12.72 10.89
C ASP A 80 -1.77 12.34 9.63
N ILE A 81 -0.48 12.07 9.82
CA ILE A 81 0.38 11.58 8.73
C ILE A 81 0.12 10.07 8.57
N ARG A 82 -0.41 9.68 7.42
CA ARG A 82 -0.98 8.34 7.18
C ARG A 82 0.13 7.26 6.97
N LEU A 83 0.62 6.73 8.08
CA LEU A 83 1.65 5.67 8.14
C LEU A 83 1.18 4.49 8.98
N PHE A 84 1.72 3.31 8.64
CA PHE A 84 1.59 2.12 9.45
C PHE A 84 2.88 1.85 10.23
N PHE A 85 2.69 1.43 11.48
CA PHE A 85 3.76 1.09 12.39
C PHE A 85 3.70 -0.38 12.74
N CYS A 86 4.81 -0.90 13.28
CA CYS A 86 4.78 -2.16 13.98
C CYS A 86 3.77 -2.14 15.14
N ASN A 87 3.14 -3.28 15.41
CA ASN A 87 2.21 -3.43 16.53
C ASN A 87 2.95 -3.42 17.88
N ASN A 88 4.13 -4.05 17.91
CA ASN A 88 4.96 -4.19 19.10
C ASN A 88 6.29 -3.45 18.88
N PRO A 89 6.48 -2.25 19.45
CA PRO A 89 7.76 -1.56 19.36
C PRO A 89 8.82 -2.31 20.17
N LYS A 90 10.09 -2.03 19.87
CA LYS A 90 11.20 -2.61 20.62
C LYS A 90 11.66 -1.65 21.70
N GLU A 91 11.66 -2.09 22.95
CA GLU A 91 12.20 -1.34 24.07
C GLU A 91 13.73 -1.51 24.12
N GLU A 92 14.46 -0.40 24.26
CA GLU A 92 15.91 -0.37 24.43
C GLU A 92 16.30 0.56 25.57
N ASN A 93 17.38 0.23 26.28
CA ASN A 93 17.88 1.04 27.39
C ASN A 93 18.84 2.13 26.88
N ILE A 94 18.64 3.36 27.32
CA ILE A 94 19.55 4.48 27.14
C ILE A 94 20.52 4.55 28.33
N TYR A 95 21.74 5.02 28.08
CA TYR A 95 22.66 5.45 29.13
C TYR A 95 21.99 6.42 30.10
N GLY A 96 21.76 5.97 31.34
CA GLY A 96 21.07 6.73 32.39
C GLY A 96 19.87 6.02 33.01
N GLY A 97 19.50 4.82 32.54
CA GLY A 97 18.37 4.04 33.09
C GLY A 97 17.01 4.40 32.48
N GLU A 98 16.99 5.30 31.50
CA GLU A 98 15.80 5.60 30.70
C GLU A 98 15.60 4.52 29.63
N THR A 99 14.35 4.13 29.37
CA THR A 99 13.96 3.22 28.29
C THR A 99 13.36 3.99 27.14
N ILE A 100 13.65 3.59 25.90
CA ILE A 100 13.04 4.13 24.70
C ILE A 100 12.35 3.04 23.90
N ASN A 101 11.15 3.34 23.39
CA ASN A 101 10.51 2.46 22.41
C ASN A 101 10.88 2.91 21.01
N ILE A 102 11.34 1.93 20.24
CA ILE A 102 11.73 2.07 18.85
C ILE A 102 10.60 1.53 18.00
N TRP A 103 9.98 2.44 17.26
CA TRP A 103 8.96 2.14 16.27
C TRP A 103 9.58 2.10 14.88
N TRP A 104 9.01 1.31 14.00
CA TRP A 104 9.39 1.31 12.59
C TRP A 104 8.18 1.30 11.69
N VAL A 105 8.38 1.84 10.48
CA VAL A 105 7.32 1.95 9.48
C VAL A 105 7.18 0.62 8.77
N THR A 106 5.97 0.08 8.74
CA THR A 106 5.60 -1.17 8.06
C THR A 106 4.90 -0.89 6.74
N GLY A 107 4.29 0.28 6.58
CA GLY A 107 3.56 0.64 5.38
C GLY A 107 3.23 2.13 5.31
N PHE A 108 2.81 2.54 4.12
CA PHE A 108 2.45 3.92 3.80
C PHE A 108 1.07 3.90 3.15
N TRP A 109 0.10 4.63 3.71
CA TRP A 109 -1.15 4.92 2.99
C TRP A 109 -0.91 5.84 1.80
N ASN A 110 0.26 6.51 1.77
CA ASN A 110 0.72 7.32 0.66
C ASN A 110 0.74 6.60 -0.70
N THR A 111 0.55 5.28 -0.73
CA THR A 111 0.37 4.53 -1.97
C THR A 111 -0.92 4.90 -2.72
N LEU A 112 -1.99 5.30 -2.03
CA LEU A 112 -3.26 5.71 -2.65
C LEU A 112 -3.37 7.22 -2.85
N TYR A 113 -2.72 8.02 -1.98
CA TYR A 113 -3.00 9.46 -1.89
C TYR A 113 -1.81 10.39 -2.24
N TRP A 114 -0.61 9.89 -2.61
CA TRP A 114 0.61 10.73 -2.70
C TRP A 114 1.66 10.37 -3.79
N ASP A 115 2.60 11.32 -3.97
CA ASP A 115 3.65 11.40 -5.00
C ASP A 115 4.46 10.12 -5.23
N PHE A 116 4.79 9.88 -6.51
CA PHE A 116 5.66 8.80 -6.95
C PHE A 116 7.13 9.12 -6.68
N VAL A 117 7.93 8.09 -6.46
CA VAL A 117 9.39 8.24 -6.52
C VAL A 117 9.78 8.49 -7.99
N PRO A 118 10.33 9.66 -8.35
CA PRO A 118 10.53 10.01 -9.76
C PRO A 118 11.44 9.05 -10.54
N ALA A 119 12.33 8.33 -9.84
CA ALA A 119 13.16 7.30 -10.43
C ALA A 119 12.35 6.10 -10.96
N MET A 120 11.29 5.71 -10.25
CA MET A 120 10.41 4.60 -10.63
C MET A 120 9.57 4.93 -11.87
N LEU A 121 9.11 6.18 -11.97
CA LEU A 121 8.38 6.66 -13.16
C LEU A 121 9.25 6.68 -14.43
N LYS A 122 10.58 6.70 -14.30
CA LYS A 122 11.50 6.70 -15.45
C LYS A 122 12.08 5.32 -15.74
N GLU A 123 11.74 4.31 -14.95
CA GLU A 123 12.32 2.98 -15.07
C GLU A 123 11.85 2.28 -16.35
N PRO A 124 12.75 1.81 -17.24
CA PRO A 124 12.37 1.23 -18.53
C PRO A 124 11.59 -0.09 -18.43
N THR A 125 11.90 -0.90 -17.43
CA THR A 125 11.29 -2.23 -17.18
C THR A 125 9.79 -2.11 -16.91
N LEU A 126 9.40 -1.16 -16.07
CA LEU A 126 8.01 -0.85 -15.77
C LEU A 126 7.30 -0.13 -16.93
N ASN A 127 8.05 0.45 -17.87
CA ASN A 127 7.52 1.19 -19.03
C ASN A 127 7.21 0.29 -20.23
N SER A 128 7.77 -0.92 -20.29
CA SER A 128 7.64 -1.82 -21.42
C SER A 128 6.80 -3.05 -21.06
N ASN A 129 5.58 -3.13 -21.59
CA ASN A 129 4.69 -4.27 -21.37
C ASN A 129 5.30 -5.60 -21.85
N GLN A 130 6.18 -5.56 -22.86
CA GLN A 130 6.89 -6.76 -23.33
C GLN A 130 7.90 -7.27 -22.30
N ILE A 131 8.70 -6.36 -21.71
CA ILE A 131 9.69 -6.73 -20.68
C ILE A 131 8.97 -7.17 -19.40
N LEU A 132 7.94 -6.42 -19.01
CA LEU A 132 7.12 -6.70 -17.84
C LEU A 132 6.47 -8.08 -17.91
N ASN A 133 5.84 -8.42 -19.05
CA ASN A 133 5.24 -9.73 -19.24
C ASN A 133 6.26 -10.87 -19.22
N LYS A 134 7.44 -10.67 -19.82
CA LYS A 134 8.53 -11.66 -19.74
C LYS A 134 8.97 -11.88 -18.29
N LEU A 135 9.14 -10.82 -17.50
CA LEU A 135 9.60 -10.91 -16.12
C LEU A 135 8.58 -11.55 -15.17
N LEU A 136 7.29 -11.29 -15.38
CA LEU A 136 6.22 -11.79 -14.50
C LEU A 136 5.74 -13.19 -14.86
N TRP A 137 5.75 -13.56 -16.14
CA TRP A 137 5.09 -14.77 -16.62
C TRP A 137 6.04 -15.80 -17.26
N SER A 138 7.24 -15.40 -17.69
CA SER A 138 8.22 -16.32 -18.30
C SER A 138 9.25 -16.77 -17.26
N PHE A 139 8.80 -17.54 -16.27
CA PHE A 139 9.68 -18.20 -15.32
C PHE A 139 10.46 -19.33 -16.04
N GLY A 140 11.79 -19.22 -16.11
CA GLY A 140 12.67 -20.33 -16.50
C GLY A 140 13.57 -20.09 -17.70
N ASP A 141 13.39 -19.01 -18.47
CA ASP A 141 14.26 -18.69 -19.61
C ASP A 141 15.42 -17.76 -19.21
N ASP A 142 16.35 -18.35 -18.47
CA ASP A 142 17.50 -17.70 -17.84
C ASP A 142 18.43 -17.00 -18.85
N SER A 143 18.32 -17.35 -20.13
CA SER A 143 19.07 -16.78 -21.25
C SER A 143 18.55 -15.40 -21.68
N LEU A 144 17.24 -15.14 -21.56
CA LEU A 144 16.62 -13.87 -21.95
C LEU A 144 16.79 -12.77 -20.90
N ILE A 145 16.90 -13.14 -19.62
CA ILE A 145 17.05 -12.21 -18.50
C ILE A 145 18.47 -11.63 -18.45
N LYS A 146 19.49 -12.38 -18.88
CA LYS A 146 20.91 -12.02 -18.69
C LYS A 146 21.48 -11.05 -19.73
N GLY A 147 20.90 -10.96 -20.93
CA GLY A 147 21.50 -10.24 -22.08
C GLY A 147 21.24 -8.73 -22.16
N GLU A 148 20.04 -8.26 -21.84
CA GLU A 148 19.65 -6.85 -21.98
C GLU A 148 19.15 -6.20 -20.66
N ILE A 149 18.59 -7.00 -19.75
CA ILE A 149 17.92 -6.51 -18.53
C ILE A 149 18.92 -6.16 -17.41
N THR A 150 20.16 -6.65 -17.50
CA THR A 150 21.18 -6.57 -16.44
C THR A 150 21.99 -5.27 -16.40
N LYS A 151 21.89 -4.39 -17.41
CA LYS A 151 22.69 -3.15 -17.46
C LYS A 151 22.08 -1.97 -16.70
N GLN A 152 20.78 -2.02 -16.37
CA GLN A 152 20.08 -0.96 -15.66
C GLN A 152 19.44 -1.49 -14.37
N PRO A 153 19.25 -0.64 -13.34
CA PRO A 153 18.55 -1.06 -12.13
C PRO A 153 17.13 -1.51 -12.47
N ASN A 154 16.79 -2.73 -12.05
CA ASN A 154 15.50 -3.35 -12.30
C ASN A 154 14.80 -3.61 -10.95
N SER A 155 13.78 -2.81 -10.66
CA SER A 155 13.03 -2.84 -9.41
C SER A 155 12.32 -4.17 -9.19
N LEU A 156 11.72 -4.75 -10.23
CA LEU A 156 11.04 -6.05 -10.16
C LEU A 156 12.01 -7.18 -9.83
N LEU A 157 13.17 -7.25 -10.49
CA LEU A 157 14.18 -8.25 -10.18
C LEU A 157 14.75 -8.06 -8.77
N THR A 158 15.00 -6.82 -8.35
CA THR A 158 15.41 -6.52 -6.97
C THR A 158 14.33 -6.98 -5.98
N PHE A 159 13.06 -6.71 -6.26
CA PHE A 159 11.96 -7.13 -5.40
C PHE A 159 11.82 -8.65 -5.34
N PHE A 160 11.98 -9.37 -6.45
CA PHE A 160 11.96 -10.84 -6.46
C PHE A 160 13.14 -11.45 -5.71
N GLN A 161 14.31 -10.81 -5.75
CA GLN A 161 15.47 -11.22 -4.95
C GLN A 161 15.26 -10.94 -3.45
N TYR A 162 14.54 -9.86 -3.12
CA TYR A 162 14.36 -9.37 -1.75
C TYR A 162 12.88 -9.05 -1.45
N PRO A 163 11.99 -10.05 -1.44
CA PRO A 163 10.54 -9.84 -1.27
C PRO A 163 10.16 -9.27 0.11
N GLN A 164 11.08 -9.29 1.08
CA GLN A 164 10.94 -8.58 2.37
C GLN A 164 10.83 -7.06 2.22
N GLN A 165 11.23 -6.49 1.09
CA GLN A 165 11.17 -5.05 0.86
C GLN A 165 9.75 -4.66 0.43
N THR A 166 8.76 -4.82 1.31
CA THR A 166 7.35 -4.52 1.04
C THR A 166 7.15 -3.09 0.53
N ILE A 167 7.88 -2.11 1.07
CA ILE A 167 7.84 -0.71 0.61
C ILE A 167 8.20 -0.60 -0.88
N LEU A 168 9.21 -1.34 -1.35
CA LEU A 168 9.57 -1.37 -2.77
C LEU A 168 8.46 -2.04 -3.61
N GLY A 169 7.96 -3.19 -3.17
CA GLY A 169 6.85 -3.88 -3.85
C GLY A 169 5.61 -3.00 -3.98
N MET A 170 5.23 -2.28 -2.92
CA MET A 170 4.11 -1.35 -2.93
C MET A 170 4.33 -0.18 -3.91
N GLU A 171 5.54 0.39 -3.99
CA GLU A 171 5.84 1.44 -4.97
C GLU A 171 5.78 0.92 -6.41
N ILE A 172 6.26 -0.31 -6.67
CA ILE A 172 6.12 -0.96 -7.98
C ILE A 172 4.64 -1.12 -8.33
N ALA A 173 3.84 -1.71 -7.44
CA ALA A 173 2.41 -1.93 -7.65
C ALA A 173 1.67 -0.61 -7.92
N LYS A 174 2.00 0.46 -7.19
CA LYS A 174 1.47 1.81 -7.39
C LYS A 174 1.78 2.35 -8.79
N VAL A 175 3.02 2.21 -9.25
CA VAL A 175 3.45 2.68 -10.58
C VAL A 175 2.73 1.89 -11.68
N LEU A 176 2.57 0.58 -11.52
CA LEU A 176 1.84 -0.26 -12.46
C LEU A 176 0.34 0.11 -12.51
N PHE A 177 -0.27 0.33 -11.34
CA PHE A 177 -1.65 0.83 -11.23
C PHE A 177 -1.84 2.15 -11.97
N TYR A 178 -0.96 3.14 -11.71
CA TYR A 178 -0.99 4.44 -12.38
C TYR A 178 -0.91 4.33 -13.91
N ARG A 179 -0.17 3.33 -14.41
CA ARG A 179 -0.01 3.05 -15.84
C ARG A 179 -1.10 2.17 -16.43
N LYS A 180 -2.12 1.80 -15.65
CA LYS A 180 -3.21 0.87 -16.05
C LYS A 180 -2.74 -0.55 -16.38
N ASN A 181 -1.56 -0.95 -15.91
CA ASN A 181 -1.09 -2.34 -15.94
C ASN A 181 -1.61 -3.08 -14.71
N LEU A 182 -2.94 -3.25 -14.67
CA LEU A 182 -3.69 -3.66 -13.48
C LEU A 182 -3.41 -5.10 -13.06
N PHE A 183 -3.29 -6.03 -14.02
CA PHE A 183 -3.00 -7.43 -13.74
C PHE A 183 -1.58 -7.62 -13.20
N GLU A 184 -0.62 -6.90 -13.77
CA GLU A 184 0.76 -6.93 -13.31
C GLU A 184 0.91 -6.33 -11.91
N ALA A 185 0.14 -5.30 -11.59
CA ALA A 185 0.05 -4.78 -10.23
C ALA A 185 -0.49 -5.84 -9.25
N LEU A 186 -1.54 -6.59 -9.63
CA LEU A 186 -2.09 -7.68 -8.81
C LEU A 186 -1.05 -8.79 -8.55
N GLU A 187 -0.21 -9.11 -9.52
CA GLU A 187 0.86 -10.10 -9.35
C GLU A 187 1.90 -9.69 -8.32
N VAL A 188 2.31 -8.42 -8.35
CA VAL A 188 3.23 -7.86 -7.34
C VAL A 188 2.59 -7.88 -5.96
N LEU A 189 1.31 -7.48 -5.85
CA LEU A 189 0.57 -7.50 -4.59
C LEU A 189 0.36 -8.91 -4.06
N ARG A 190 0.20 -9.92 -4.93
CA ARG A 190 0.12 -11.32 -4.52
C ARG A 190 1.38 -11.74 -3.76
N ILE A 191 2.56 -11.36 -4.23
CA ILE A 191 3.84 -11.70 -3.56
C ILE A 191 3.89 -11.08 -2.16
N ILE A 192 3.46 -9.82 -2.03
CA ILE A 192 3.39 -9.12 -0.74
C ILE A 192 2.44 -9.83 0.22
N ILE A 193 1.23 -10.14 -0.23
CA ILE A 193 0.18 -10.75 0.60
C ILE A 193 0.51 -12.21 0.95
N CYS A 194 1.20 -12.95 0.08
CA CYS A 194 1.68 -14.30 0.40
C CYS A 194 2.67 -14.29 1.56
N ARG A 195 3.43 -13.21 1.75
CA ARG A 195 4.36 -13.03 2.87
C ARG A 195 3.66 -12.48 4.11
N ASP A 196 2.84 -11.45 3.92
CA ASP A 196 2.08 -10.77 4.96
C ASP A 196 0.59 -10.77 4.59
N PRO A 197 -0.16 -11.83 4.96
CA PRO A 197 -1.57 -11.93 4.64
C PRO A 197 -2.43 -10.84 5.27
N ASN A 198 -1.94 -10.10 6.25
CA ASN A 198 -2.68 -9.04 6.91
C ASN A 198 -2.21 -7.65 6.46
N ASN A 199 -1.50 -7.56 5.33
CA ASN A 199 -1.05 -6.27 4.83
C ASN A 199 -2.22 -5.42 4.34
N LEU A 200 -2.71 -4.52 5.20
CA LEU A 200 -3.87 -3.68 4.93
C LEU A 200 -3.72 -2.89 3.62
N VAL A 201 -2.61 -2.18 3.44
CA VAL A 201 -2.38 -1.33 2.25
C VAL A 201 -2.38 -2.15 0.97
N ALA A 202 -1.75 -3.32 0.97
CA ALA A 202 -1.69 -4.19 -0.21
C ALA A 202 -3.09 -4.71 -0.58
N ARG A 203 -3.88 -5.13 0.42
CA ARG A 203 -5.25 -5.61 0.19
C ARG A 203 -6.19 -4.50 -0.24
N THR A 204 -6.12 -3.32 0.37
CA THR A 204 -6.91 -2.16 -0.05
C THR A 204 -6.57 -1.76 -1.49
N LEU A 205 -5.28 -1.76 -1.89
CA LEU A 205 -4.93 -1.51 -3.28
C LEU A 205 -5.48 -2.59 -4.24
N LYS A 206 -5.60 -3.85 -3.81
CA LYS A 206 -6.30 -4.89 -4.62
C LYS A 206 -7.76 -4.55 -4.82
N ILE A 207 -8.48 -4.11 -3.79
CA ILE A 207 -9.87 -3.64 -3.90
C ILE A 207 -9.94 -2.54 -4.95
N THR A 208 -9.04 -1.54 -4.85
CA THR A 208 -8.98 -0.43 -5.80
C THR A 208 -8.75 -0.90 -7.24
N ILE A 209 -7.82 -1.84 -7.45
CA ILE A 209 -7.55 -2.42 -8.77
C ILE A 209 -8.75 -3.21 -9.30
N TYR A 210 -9.39 -4.03 -8.47
CA TYR A 210 -10.51 -4.86 -8.90
C TYR A 210 -11.69 -4.03 -9.40
N TRP A 211 -12.11 -2.99 -8.67
CA TRP A 211 -13.21 -2.15 -9.15
C TRP A 211 -12.81 -1.37 -10.41
N ASN A 212 -11.54 -0.97 -10.58
CA ASN A 212 -11.06 -0.36 -11.83
C ASN A 212 -11.23 -1.33 -13.02
N ILE A 213 -10.79 -2.59 -12.87
CA ILE A 213 -10.98 -3.62 -13.91
C ILE A 213 -12.47 -3.83 -14.19
N ALA A 214 -13.30 -3.90 -13.14
CA ALA A 214 -14.74 -4.11 -13.26
C ALA A 214 -15.44 -3.02 -14.08
N THR A 215 -15.07 -1.76 -13.86
CA THR A 215 -15.68 -0.61 -14.58
C THR A 215 -15.36 -0.57 -16.07
N GLU A 216 -14.26 -1.20 -16.49
CA GLU A 216 -13.80 -1.28 -17.88
C GLU A 216 -14.18 -2.62 -18.55
N ALA A 217 -14.86 -3.51 -17.82
CA ALA A 217 -15.19 -4.84 -18.32
C ALA A 217 -16.24 -4.81 -19.46
N PRO A 218 -16.14 -5.72 -20.45
CA PRO A 218 -17.01 -5.71 -21.63
C PRO A 218 -18.45 -6.18 -21.34
N SER A 219 -18.65 -6.96 -20.27
CA SER A 219 -19.97 -7.45 -19.86
C SER A 219 -20.14 -7.36 -18.35
N TYR A 220 -21.40 -7.26 -17.91
CA TYR A 220 -21.72 -7.20 -16.49
C TYR A 220 -21.33 -8.48 -15.74
N SER A 221 -21.45 -9.66 -16.35
CA SER A 221 -21.02 -10.92 -15.72
C SER A 221 -19.53 -10.88 -15.36
N ILE A 222 -18.68 -10.34 -16.23
CA ILE A 222 -17.25 -10.17 -15.95
C ILE A 222 -17.04 -9.09 -14.89
N ALA A 223 -17.72 -7.93 -15.02
CA ALA A 223 -17.63 -6.84 -14.05
C ALA A 223 -17.98 -7.33 -12.63
N LYS A 224 -19.08 -8.07 -12.50
CA LYS A 224 -19.57 -8.63 -11.24
C LYS A 224 -18.51 -9.49 -10.56
N LYS A 225 -17.84 -10.40 -11.29
CA LYS A 225 -16.76 -11.23 -10.72
C LYS A 225 -15.63 -10.42 -10.09
N PHE A 226 -15.34 -9.24 -10.64
CA PHE A 226 -14.32 -8.36 -10.06
C PHE A 226 -14.85 -7.55 -8.88
N PHE A 227 -16.13 -7.12 -8.90
CA PHE A 227 -16.75 -6.54 -7.71
C PHE A 227 -16.86 -7.56 -6.56
N ASP A 228 -17.25 -8.81 -6.85
CA ASP A 228 -17.30 -9.90 -5.86
C ASP A 228 -15.91 -10.13 -5.24
N ARG A 229 -14.83 -10.11 -6.04
CA ARG A 229 -13.44 -10.19 -5.53
C ARG A 229 -13.04 -9.00 -4.66
N ALA A 230 -13.55 -7.81 -4.96
CA ALA A 230 -13.31 -6.63 -4.13
C ALA A 230 -14.01 -6.79 -2.77
N ASP A 231 -15.23 -7.33 -2.75
CA ASP A 231 -15.97 -7.65 -1.53
C ASP A 231 -15.30 -8.74 -0.70
N GLU A 232 -14.77 -9.79 -1.34
CA GLU A 232 -13.99 -10.84 -0.67
C GLU A 232 -12.76 -10.26 0.04
N GLU A 233 -11.99 -9.39 -0.62
CA GLU A 233 -10.83 -8.72 -0.01
C GLU A 233 -11.24 -7.81 1.16
N ALA A 234 -12.34 -7.07 1.03
CA ALA A 234 -12.85 -6.20 2.09
C ALA A 234 -13.26 -7.01 3.33
N THR A 235 -13.95 -8.13 3.12
CA THR A 235 -14.36 -9.03 4.21
C THR A 235 -13.15 -9.57 4.97
N VAL A 236 -12.09 -9.98 4.25
CA VAL A 236 -10.85 -10.44 4.88
C VAL A 236 -10.17 -9.34 5.69
N ILE A 237 -10.22 -8.08 5.24
CA ILE A 237 -9.70 -6.95 6.02
C ILE A 237 -10.51 -6.77 7.29
N ASP A 238 -11.84 -6.69 7.18
CA ASP A 238 -12.77 -6.43 8.29
C ASP A 238 -12.70 -7.50 9.39
N GLU A 239 -12.53 -8.76 9.02
CA GLU A 239 -12.43 -9.87 9.98
C GLU A 239 -11.09 -9.90 10.73
N ASN A 240 -9.99 -9.52 10.07
CA ASN A 240 -8.64 -9.69 10.60
C ASN A 240 -8.06 -8.44 11.28
N HIS A 241 -8.63 -7.26 11.04
CA HIS A 241 -8.11 -6.00 11.58
C HIS A 241 -8.91 -5.52 12.79
N ILE A 242 -8.27 -5.56 13.95
CA ILE A 242 -8.83 -5.08 15.22
C ILE A 242 -9.15 -3.58 15.17
N ARG A 243 -8.34 -2.80 14.42
CA ARG A 243 -8.51 -1.36 14.28
C ARG A 243 -9.11 -1.03 12.92
N LYS A 244 -10.29 -0.41 12.95
CA LYS A 244 -10.98 0.14 11.79
C LYS A 244 -10.23 1.36 11.26
N ASP A 245 -9.79 1.27 10.01
CA ASP A 245 -9.04 2.33 9.32
C ASP A 245 -9.95 3.07 8.34
N GLU A 246 -10.00 4.40 8.47
CA GLU A 246 -10.85 5.29 7.66
C GLU A 246 -10.58 5.15 6.17
N ASP A 247 -9.30 5.09 5.79
CA ASP A 247 -8.87 5.08 4.39
C ASP A 247 -9.33 3.77 3.72
N PHE A 248 -9.30 2.65 4.45
CA PHE A 248 -9.88 1.39 3.97
C PHE A 248 -11.38 1.49 3.71
N TYR A 249 -12.19 1.99 4.66
CA TYR A 249 -13.65 2.08 4.48
C TYR A 249 -14.02 3.06 3.37
N SER A 250 -13.24 4.13 3.19
CA SER A 250 -13.37 5.06 2.06
C SER A 250 -13.19 4.34 0.72
N GLU A 251 -12.08 3.60 0.55
CA GLU A 251 -11.83 2.84 -0.68
C GLU A 251 -12.87 1.74 -0.91
N TYR A 252 -13.34 1.09 0.15
CA TYR A 252 -14.37 0.07 0.02
C TYR A 252 -15.70 0.67 -0.43
N SER A 253 -16.07 1.82 0.14
CA SER A 253 -17.24 2.59 -0.29
C SER A 253 -17.16 3.00 -1.76
N PHE A 254 -15.97 3.38 -2.24
CA PHE A 254 -15.76 3.67 -3.66
C PHE A 254 -15.99 2.45 -4.55
N ALA A 255 -15.59 1.25 -4.13
CA ALA A 255 -15.85 0.03 -4.89
C ALA A 255 -17.36 -0.23 -5.04
N LYS A 256 -18.13 -0.09 -3.95
CA LYS A 256 -19.60 -0.22 -3.95
C LYS A 256 -20.26 0.85 -4.82
N LEU A 257 -19.78 2.09 -4.76
CA LEU A 257 -20.28 3.17 -5.60
C LEU A 257 -20.00 2.91 -7.08
N ALA A 258 -18.81 2.43 -7.42
CA ALA A 258 -18.45 2.06 -8.78
C ALA A 258 -19.36 0.95 -9.33
N HIS A 259 -19.71 -0.03 -8.49
CA HIS A 259 -20.68 -1.08 -8.84
C HIS A 259 -22.07 -0.52 -9.10
N ALA A 260 -22.56 0.35 -8.21
CA ALA A 260 -23.86 1.00 -8.33
C ALA A 260 -23.96 1.83 -9.63
N ILE A 261 -22.92 2.61 -9.94
CA ILE A 261 -22.83 3.40 -11.18
C ILE A 261 -22.83 2.49 -12.42
N THR A 262 -22.15 1.35 -12.36
CA THR A 262 -22.09 0.38 -13.47
C THR A 262 -23.47 -0.19 -13.77
N ILE A 263 -24.20 -0.61 -12.73
CA ILE A 263 -25.58 -1.07 -12.84
C ILE A 263 -26.49 0.04 -13.39
N MET A 264 -26.37 1.26 -12.85
CA MET A 264 -27.17 2.41 -13.28
C MET A 264 -26.98 2.73 -14.77
N LYS A 265 -25.74 2.65 -15.29
CA LYS A 265 -25.45 2.85 -16.72
C LYS A 265 -26.14 1.80 -17.59
N LEU A 266 -26.11 0.53 -17.18
CA LEU A 266 -26.75 -0.57 -17.91
C LEU A 266 -28.27 -0.41 -17.95
N ILE A 267 -28.88 -0.11 -16.80
CA ILE A 267 -30.32 0.13 -16.67
C ILE A 267 -30.76 1.31 -17.54
N LYS A 268 -30.02 2.42 -17.51
CA LYS A 268 -30.32 3.62 -18.30
C LYS A 268 -30.34 3.33 -19.80
N ASN A 269 -29.44 2.48 -20.27
CA ASN A 269 -29.35 2.12 -21.69
C ASN A 269 -30.42 1.11 -22.14
N ASN A 270 -31.11 0.45 -21.21
CA ASN A 270 -32.07 -0.63 -21.48
C ASN A 270 -33.47 -0.34 -20.92
N SER A 271 -33.89 0.93 -20.93
CA SER A 271 -35.26 1.35 -20.59
C SER A 271 -35.72 1.02 -19.16
N GLY A 272 -34.81 0.92 -18.20
CA GLY A 272 -35.15 0.81 -16.77
C GLY A 272 -34.92 -0.55 -16.13
N THR A 273 -34.66 -1.60 -16.92
CA THR A 273 -34.28 -2.94 -16.46
C THR A 273 -33.23 -3.53 -17.40
N PHE A 274 -32.29 -4.31 -16.89
CA PHE A 274 -31.31 -5.01 -17.72
C PHE A 274 -31.23 -6.47 -17.32
N GLU A 275 -31.54 -7.36 -18.25
CA GLU A 275 -31.36 -8.80 -18.04
C GLU A 275 -29.96 -9.20 -18.51
N THR A 276 -29.20 -9.81 -17.61
CA THR A 276 -27.86 -10.32 -17.91
C THR A 276 -27.94 -11.64 -18.69
N GLU A 277 -26.84 -12.03 -19.32
CA GLU A 277 -26.71 -13.33 -20.01
C GLU A 277 -26.96 -14.54 -19.07
N GLU A 278 -26.83 -14.34 -17.76
CA GLU A 278 -27.06 -15.33 -16.71
C GLU A 278 -28.50 -15.31 -16.17
N GLY A 279 -29.40 -14.50 -16.76
CA GLY A 279 -30.81 -14.38 -16.33
C GLY A 279 -31.01 -13.54 -15.06
N ILE A 280 -29.98 -12.83 -14.59
CA ILE A 280 -30.10 -11.88 -13.47
C ILE A 280 -30.70 -10.59 -14.01
N GLU A 281 -31.85 -10.20 -13.47
CA GLU A 281 -32.47 -8.90 -13.74
C GLU A 281 -31.86 -7.82 -12.83
N LEU A 282 -31.30 -6.78 -13.45
CA LEU A 282 -30.80 -5.59 -12.77
C LEU A 282 -31.84 -4.47 -12.86
N ASN A 283 -32.15 -3.88 -11.71
CA ASN A 283 -33.11 -2.79 -11.58
C ASN A 283 -32.62 -1.75 -10.55
N LYS A 284 -33.44 -0.70 -10.33
CA LYS A 284 -33.10 0.38 -9.39
C LYS A 284 -32.88 -0.09 -7.96
N THR A 285 -33.56 -1.16 -7.54
CA THR A 285 -33.40 -1.72 -6.20
C THR A 285 -31.97 -2.19 -5.97
N ASN A 286 -31.33 -2.83 -6.96
CA ASN A 286 -29.92 -3.22 -6.85
C ASN A 286 -28.99 -2.02 -6.63
N VAL A 287 -29.28 -0.88 -7.25
CA VAL A 287 -28.53 0.36 -7.05
C VAL A 287 -28.74 0.88 -5.64
N PHE A 288 -29.99 0.93 -5.16
CA PHE A 288 -30.28 1.41 -3.81
C PHE A 288 -29.67 0.54 -2.72
N THR A 289 -29.69 -0.79 -2.88
CA THR A 289 -29.04 -1.70 -1.92
C THR A 289 -27.54 -1.40 -1.78
N LEU A 290 -26.83 -1.17 -2.89
CA LEU A 290 -25.41 -0.80 -2.83
C LEU A 290 -25.18 0.56 -2.17
N LEU A 291 -26.10 1.52 -2.33
CA LEU A 291 -26.02 2.82 -1.65
C LEU A 291 -26.29 2.70 -0.15
N GLU A 292 -27.26 1.88 0.25
CA GLU A 292 -27.53 1.55 1.65
C GLU A 292 -26.32 0.86 2.31
N GLU A 293 -25.64 -0.06 1.60
CA GLU A 293 -24.40 -0.68 2.08
C GLU A 293 -23.31 0.37 2.33
N ILE A 294 -23.16 1.38 1.47
CA ILE A 294 -22.19 2.47 1.66
C ILE A 294 -22.51 3.27 2.93
N GLU A 295 -23.78 3.58 3.17
CA GLU A 295 -24.20 4.28 4.40
C GLU A 295 -23.88 3.43 5.64
N CYS A 296 -24.17 2.12 5.59
CA CYS A 296 -23.83 1.18 6.65
C CYS A 296 -22.32 1.14 6.94
N LEU A 297 -21.47 1.12 5.92
CA LEU A 297 -20.01 1.16 6.10
C LEU A 297 -19.57 2.45 6.83
N GLY A 298 -20.20 3.58 6.52
CA GLY A 298 -19.98 4.84 7.24
C GLY A 298 -20.37 4.76 8.73
N TYR A 299 -21.51 4.18 9.05
CA TYR A 299 -21.96 3.97 10.43
C TYR A 299 -21.10 2.95 11.18
N ASP A 300 -20.68 1.89 10.52
CA ASP A 300 -19.83 0.84 11.08
C ASP A 300 -18.43 1.36 11.42
N TYR A 301 -17.94 2.34 10.68
CA TYR A 301 -16.76 3.11 11.05
C TYR A 301 -17.06 3.97 12.28
N LEU A 302 -18.08 4.85 12.22
CA LEU A 302 -18.34 5.85 13.28
C LEU A 302 -18.74 5.26 14.64
N SER A 303 -19.57 4.22 14.66
CA SER A 303 -20.12 3.61 15.90
C SER A 303 -19.07 3.01 16.83
N LYS A 304 -17.90 2.62 16.32
CA LYS A 304 -16.80 2.05 17.11
C LYS A 304 -15.71 3.05 17.49
N TYR A 305 -15.82 4.31 17.07
CA TYR A 305 -15.00 5.42 17.57
C TYR A 305 -15.65 6.14 18.77
N SER A 306 -16.88 5.78 19.12
CA SER A 306 -17.61 6.28 20.29
C SER A 306 -17.49 5.42 21.55
N GLU A 307 -16.67 4.35 21.51
CA GLU A 307 -16.23 3.55 22.67
C GLU A 307 -14.75 3.80 22.97
#